data_AF-A0A4U1FB18-F1
#
_entry.id   AF-A0A4U1FB18-F1
#
_cell.length_a   1.000
_cell.length_b   1.000
_cell.length_c   1.000
_cell.angle_alpha   90.00
_cell.angle_beta   90.00
_cell.angle_gamma   90.00
#
_symmetry.space_group_name_H-M   'P 1'
#
loop_
_entity.id
_entity.type
_entity.pdbx_description
1 polymer ?
#
loop_
_entity_poly.entity_id
_entity_poly.type
_entity_poly.pdbx_seq_one_letter_code
_entity_poly.pdbx_strand_id
1 'polypeptide(L)'
;MTALRGLWPEMQDTCISLGLMLSIVLFMGLARVVTRQQLNRPTAHAFILEFLATFQLCFCTHELQLLSEQEPLHPTWPLTLTYFFSLVHGLTLVGTSSNPCGVMMQMMLGGMSAETGAMRLLAQLIGALCSRYCMGALWSLGLTKYHVSERSFACRNPIQVDLPKAVIIEAVSSFIFHSALLHFQEVRTKLRIHLLSALITFLVYADLDIYNQNLG
;
A
#
# COMPACT_ATOMS: atom_id res chain seq x y z
N MET A 1 24.48 12.22 26.42
CA MET A 1 23.84 11.05 27.05
C MET A 1 22.30 11.10 27.05
N THR A 2 21.68 12.28 26.92
CA THR A 2 20.22 12.44 26.78
C THR A 2 19.68 12.10 25.37
N ALA A 3 20.44 12.35 24.31
CA ALA A 3 20.03 12.01 22.93
C ALA A 3 19.86 10.48 22.69
N LEU A 4 20.74 9.66 23.29
CA LEU A 4 20.68 8.20 23.16
C LEU A 4 19.42 7.59 23.82
N ARG A 5 18.84 8.30 24.81
CA ARG A 5 17.67 7.85 25.58
C ARG A 5 16.34 8.20 24.89
N GLY A 6 16.34 9.20 24.00
CA GLY A 6 15.21 9.52 23.14
C GLY A 6 15.13 8.62 21.89
N LEU A 7 16.28 8.19 21.37
CA LEU A 7 16.38 7.31 20.21
C LEU A 7 15.84 5.88 20.47
N TRP A 8 15.99 5.40 21.71
CA TRP A 8 15.58 4.04 22.09
C TRP A 8 14.07 3.77 21.98
N PRO A 9 13.17 4.63 22.53
CA PRO A 9 11.73 4.45 22.36
C PRO A 9 11.27 4.62 20.91
N GLU A 10 11.87 5.52 20.12
CA GLU A 10 11.54 5.69 18.70
C GLU A 10 11.95 4.47 17.85
N MET A 11 13.14 3.92 18.13
CA MET A 11 13.61 2.68 17.51
C MET A 11 12.75 1.49 17.91
N GLN A 12 12.29 1.43 19.17
CA GLN A 12 11.40 0.39 19.65
C GLN A 12 10.02 0.47 18.96
N ASP A 13 9.44 1.66 18.83
CA ASP A 13 8.17 1.87 18.12
C ASP A 13 8.28 1.47 16.64
N THR A 14 9.41 1.82 15.99
CA THR A 14 9.70 1.42 14.61
C THR A 14 9.80 -0.11 14.48
N CYS A 15 10.52 -0.78 15.38
CA CYS A 15 10.65 -2.24 15.38
C CYS A 15 9.30 -2.93 15.60
N ILE A 16 8.44 -2.39 16.45
CA ILE A 16 7.09 -2.93 16.69
C ILE A 16 6.25 -2.84 15.42
N SER A 17 6.21 -1.66 14.76
CA SER A 17 5.47 -1.47 13.51
C SER A 17 5.99 -2.38 12.39
N LEU A 18 7.32 -2.44 12.19
CA LEU A 18 7.93 -3.34 11.20
C LEU A 18 7.64 -4.82 11.50
N GLY A 19 7.66 -5.21 12.79
CA GLY A 19 7.32 -6.55 13.23
C GLY A 19 5.86 -6.91 12.97
N LEU A 20 4.93 -5.97 13.20
CA LEU A 20 3.51 -6.12 12.89
C LEU A 20 3.29 -6.27 11.38
N MET A 21 3.89 -5.39 10.57
CA MET A 21 3.82 -5.47 9.11
C MET A 21 4.34 -6.82 8.61
N LEU A 22 5.52 -7.26 9.08
CA LEU A 22 6.10 -8.55 8.71
C LEU A 22 5.17 -9.71 9.10
N SER A 23 4.61 -9.69 10.31
CA SER A 23 3.69 -10.72 10.79
C SER A 23 2.44 -10.82 9.91
N ILE A 24 1.87 -9.67 9.51
CA ILE A 24 0.71 -9.61 8.61
C ILE A 24 1.07 -10.12 7.22
N VAL A 25 2.23 -9.75 6.67
CA VAL A 25 2.68 -10.25 5.36
C VAL A 25 2.83 -11.77 5.38
N LEU A 26 3.43 -12.34 6.44
CA LEU A 26 3.61 -13.78 6.57
C LEU A 26 2.27 -14.51 6.74
N PHE A 27 1.38 -13.98 7.60
CA PHE A 27 0.07 -14.56 7.85
C PHE A 27 -0.82 -14.53 6.60
N MET A 28 -0.86 -13.39 5.89
CA MET A 28 -1.57 -13.26 4.61
C MET A 28 -0.96 -14.15 3.53
N GLY A 29 0.38 -14.25 3.48
CA GLY A 29 1.09 -15.18 2.58
C GLY A 29 0.66 -16.63 2.81
N LEU A 30 0.62 -17.07 4.07
CA LEU A 30 0.15 -18.41 4.44
C LEU A 30 -1.32 -18.61 4.06
N ALA A 31 -2.19 -17.65 4.39
CA ALA A 31 -3.61 -17.71 4.05
C ALA A 31 -3.83 -17.81 2.53
N ARG A 32 -3.03 -17.10 1.71
CA ARG A 32 -3.07 -17.20 0.24
C ARG A 32 -2.62 -18.57 -0.25
N VAL A 33 -1.58 -19.16 0.35
CA VAL A 33 -1.13 -20.53 0.00
C VAL A 33 -2.22 -21.55 0.32
N VAL A 34 -2.81 -21.48 1.52
CA VAL A 34 -3.90 -22.37 1.93
C VAL A 34 -5.11 -22.19 1.02
N THR A 35 -5.50 -20.96 0.69
CA THR A 35 -6.62 -20.67 -0.22
C THR A 35 -6.39 -21.29 -1.60
N ARG A 36 -5.16 -21.20 -2.12
CA ARG A 36 -4.78 -21.82 -3.41
C ARG A 36 -4.85 -23.34 -3.41
N GLN A 37 -4.63 -23.96 -2.26
CA GLN A 37 -4.64 -25.43 -2.12
C GLN A 37 -6.04 -25.98 -1.86
N GLN A 38 -6.87 -25.25 -1.09
CA GLN A 38 -8.12 -25.77 -0.56
C GLN A 38 -9.36 -25.37 -1.38
N LEU A 39 -9.30 -24.28 -2.15
CA LEU A 39 -10.49 -23.70 -2.75
C LEU A 39 -10.61 -23.97 -4.26
N ASN A 40 -11.46 -24.93 -4.60
CA ASN A 40 -11.70 -25.34 -5.99
C ASN A 40 -12.69 -24.46 -6.76
N ARG A 41 -13.33 -23.47 -6.10
CA ARG A 41 -14.29 -22.56 -6.76
C ARG A 41 -13.58 -21.31 -7.29
N PRO A 42 -13.54 -21.09 -8.62
CA PRO A 42 -12.70 -20.05 -9.23
C PRO A 42 -13.10 -18.63 -8.81
N THR A 43 -14.41 -18.35 -8.67
CA THR A 43 -14.94 -17.05 -8.24
C THR A 43 -14.64 -16.76 -6.78
N ALA A 44 -14.92 -17.70 -5.87
CA ALA A 44 -14.60 -17.56 -4.45
C ALA A 44 -13.09 -17.45 -4.22
N HIS A 45 -12.30 -18.21 -4.98
CA HIS A 45 -10.85 -18.15 -4.97
C HIS A 45 -10.31 -16.78 -5.40
N ALA A 46 -10.81 -16.23 -6.52
CA ALA A 46 -10.41 -14.89 -6.96
C ALA A 46 -10.81 -13.80 -5.96
N PHE A 47 -12.00 -13.90 -5.37
CA PHE A 47 -12.48 -12.97 -4.35
C PHE A 47 -11.58 -12.99 -3.10
N ILE A 48 -11.32 -14.17 -2.53
CA ILE A 48 -10.51 -14.28 -1.29
C ILE A 48 -9.08 -13.83 -1.53
N LEU A 49 -8.48 -14.20 -2.67
CA LEU A 49 -7.12 -13.75 -2.98
C LEU A 49 -7.04 -12.23 -3.13
N GLU A 50 -8.01 -11.59 -3.79
CA GLU A 50 -8.06 -10.12 -3.85
C GLU A 50 -8.28 -9.49 -2.48
N PHE A 51 -9.19 -10.04 -1.68
CA PHE A 51 -9.45 -9.56 -0.33
C PHE A 51 -8.18 -9.60 0.53
N LEU A 52 -7.49 -10.75 0.58
CA LEU A 52 -6.26 -10.92 1.37
C LEU A 52 -5.15 -9.99 0.89
N ALA A 53 -5.03 -9.83 -0.43
CA ALA A 53 -4.00 -8.99 -1.03
C ALA A 53 -4.24 -7.50 -0.73
N THR A 54 -5.47 -7.01 -0.88
CA THR A 54 -5.82 -5.62 -0.56
C THR A 54 -5.78 -5.37 0.94
N PHE A 55 -6.22 -6.32 1.77
CA PHE A 55 -6.07 -6.21 3.22
C PHE A 55 -4.60 -6.04 3.62
N GLN A 56 -3.71 -6.90 3.12
CA GLN A 56 -2.27 -6.82 3.40
C GLN A 56 -1.69 -5.47 2.95
N LEU A 57 -2.03 -5.04 1.73
CA LEU A 57 -1.54 -3.79 1.14
C LEU A 57 -1.99 -2.60 1.99
N CYS A 58 -3.29 -2.45 2.23
CA CYS A 58 -3.82 -1.32 3.00
C CYS A 58 -3.29 -1.29 4.44
N PHE A 59 -3.16 -2.45 5.08
CA PHE A 59 -2.67 -2.53 6.45
C PHE A 59 -1.22 -2.05 6.51
N CYS A 60 -0.38 -2.55 5.62
CA CYS A 60 1.02 -2.13 5.53
C CYS A 60 1.12 -0.65 5.14
N THR A 61 0.29 -0.15 4.22
CA THR A 61 0.30 1.28 3.86
C THR A 61 -0.02 2.18 5.06
N HIS A 62 -0.97 1.81 5.91
CA HIS A 62 -1.30 2.58 7.10
C HIS A 62 -0.17 2.62 8.14
N GLU A 63 0.50 1.48 8.38
CA GLU A 63 1.69 1.43 9.24
C GLU A 63 2.86 2.23 8.63
N LEU A 64 3.06 2.11 7.31
CA LEU A 64 4.08 2.85 6.58
C LEU A 64 3.87 4.37 6.67
N GLN A 65 2.62 4.83 6.56
CA GLN A 65 2.25 6.24 6.75
C GLN A 65 2.64 6.71 8.15
N LEU A 66 2.38 5.90 9.19
CA LEU A 66 2.76 6.22 10.57
C LEU A 66 4.29 6.32 10.74
N LEU A 67 5.04 5.38 10.14
CA LEU A 67 6.51 5.42 10.16
C LEU A 67 7.07 6.61 9.37
N SER A 68 6.41 7.03 8.30
CA SER A 68 6.88 8.13 7.44
C SER A 68 6.84 9.50 8.11
N GLU A 69 5.99 9.68 9.11
CA GLU A 69 5.81 10.95 9.80
C GLU A 69 6.77 11.17 10.98
N GLN A 70 7.52 10.14 11.36
CA GLN A 70 8.45 10.20 12.51
C GLN A 70 9.71 11.02 12.21
N GLU A 71 10.13 11.13 10.93
CA GLU A 71 11.37 11.79 10.51
C GLU A 71 11.12 12.75 9.32
N PRO A 72 10.53 13.94 9.54
CA PRO A 72 10.25 14.88 8.47
C PRO A 72 11.51 15.54 7.88
N LEU A 73 12.67 15.46 8.55
CA LEU A 73 13.89 16.16 8.12
C LEU A 73 14.64 15.45 6.97
N HIS A 74 14.44 14.15 6.75
CA HIS A 74 15.11 13.41 5.69
C HIS A 74 14.16 12.43 4.97
N PRO A 75 13.76 12.70 3.71
CA PRO A 75 12.82 11.84 2.97
C PRO A 75 13.39 10.46 2.62
N THR A 76 14.68 10.22 2.86
CA THR A 76 15.38 8.96 2.54
C THR A 76 14.78 7.76 3.25
N TRP A 77 14.35 7.89 4.51
CA TRP A 77 13.78 6.78 5.27
C TRP A 77 12.39 6.36 4.78
N PRO A 78 11.39 7.28 4.67
CA PRO A 78 10.09 6.97 4.06
C PRO A 78 10.19 6.37 2.65
N LEU A 79 11.10 6.88 1.81
CA LEU A 79 11.31 6.37 0.46
C LEU A 79 11.91 4.96 0.46
N THR A 80 12.87 4.69 1.35
CA THR A 80 13.46 3.35 1.48
C THR A 80 12.41 2.32 1.92
N LEU A 81 11.56 2.68 2.88
CA LEU A 81 10.46 1.83 3.31
C LEU A 81 9.44 1.63 2.19
N THR A 82 9.07 2.69 1.46
CA THR A 82 8.18 2.62 0.30
C THR A 82 8.70 1.65 -0.77
N TYR A 83 9.99 1.74 -1.10
CA TYR A 83 10.63 0.81 -2.03
C TYR A 83 10.58 -0.63 -1.52
N PHE A 84 10.98 -0.85 -0.26
CA PHE A 84 11.02 -2.18 0.34
C PHE A 84 9.64 -2.83 0.39
N PHE A 85 8.62 -2.12 0.87
CA PHE A 85 7.26 -2.66 0.94
C PHE A 85 6.65 -2.83 -0.44
N SER A 86 6.93 -1.95 -1.40
CA SER A 86 6.50 -2.14 -2.80
C SER A 86 7.12 -3.41 -3.41
N LEU A 87 8.37 -3.74 -3.09
CA LEU A 87 8.97 -5.02 -3.48
C LEU A 87 8.28 -6.20 -2.82
N VAL A 88 8.08 -6.14 -1.49
CA VAL A 88 7.41 -7.19 -0.73
C VAL A 88 6.03 -7.45 -1.31
N HIS A 89 5.21 -6.42 -1.51
CA HIS A 89 3.88 -6.54 -2.11
C HIS A 89 3.95 -7.08 -3.55
N GLY A 90 4.90 -6.62 -4.37
CA GLY A 90 5.09 -7.14 -5.72
C GLY A 90 5.46 -8.64 -5.76
N LEU A 91 6.17 -9.13 -4.74
CA LEU A 91 6.53 -10.55 -4.59
C LEU A 91 5.41 -11.37 -3.96
N THR A 92 4.72 -10.84 -2.96
CA THR A 92 3.72 -11.59 -2.19
C THR A 92 2.35 -11.57 -2.85
N LEU A 93 2.00 -10.51 -3.59
CA LEU A 93 0.66 -10.29 -4.17
C LEU A 93 0.61 -10.67 -5.66
N VAL A 94 1.43 -11.64 -6.08
CA VAL A 94 1.39 -12.13 -7.47
C VAL A 94 0.05 -12.78 -7.77
N GLY A 95 -0.55 -12.41 -8.91
CA GLY A 95 -1.83 -12.94 -9.40
C GLY A 95 -3.08 -12.20 -8.89
N THR A 96 -2.88 -11.12 -8.13
CA THR A 96 -3.93 -10.25 -7.60
C THR A 96 -3.77 -8.85 -8.18
N SER A 97 -4.87 -8.11 -8.39
CA SER A 97 -4.80 -6.74 -8.94
C SER A 97 -4.55 -5.73 -7.83
N SER A 98 -5.31 -5.86 -6.73
CA SER A 98 -5.21 -5.02 -5.52
C SER A 98 -5.20 -3.51 -5.81
N ASN A 99 -5.78 -3.12 -6.94
CA ASN A 99 -5.80 -1.77 -7.47
C ASN A 99 -7.10 -1.62 -8.29
N PRO A 100 -8.02 -0.73 -7.88
CA PRO A 100 -9.30 -0.56 -8.56
C PRO A 100 -9.13 0.02 -9.96
N CYS A 101 -8.18 0.94 -10.17
CA CYS A 101 -7.86 1.50 -11.49
C CYS A 101 -7.39 0.41 -12.45
N GLY A 102 -6.56 -0.52 -11.96
CA GLY A 102 -6.11 -1.68 -12.73
C GLY A 102 -7.25 -2.60 -13.15
N VAL A 103 -8.21 -2.87 -12.26
CA VAL A 103 -9.39 -3.70 -12.58
C VAL A 103 -10.30 -2.99 -13.59
N MET A 104 -10.58 -1.70 -13.39
CA MET A 104 -11.39 -0.90 -14.31
C MET A 104 -10.75 -0.84 -15.70
N MET A 105 -9.43 -0.63 -15.78
CA MET A 105 -8.70 -0.65 -17.04
C MET A 105 -8.84 -2.00 -17.76
N GLN A 106 -8.71 -3.11 -17.05
CA GLN A 106 -8.88 -4.45 -17.64
C GLN A 106 -10.32 -4.69 -18.11
N MET A 107 -11.33 -4.18 -17.41
CA MET A 107 -12.72 -4.24 -17.85
C MET A 107 -12.96 -3.41 -19.12
N MET A 108 -12.42 -2.18 -19.17
CA MET A 108 -12.58 -1.27 -20.32
C MET A 108 -11.87 -1.78 -21.58
N LEU A 109 -10.72 -2.43 -21.42
CA LEU A 109 -9.96 -3.02 -22.53
C LEU A 109 -10.45 -4.42 -22.94
N GLY A 110 -11.50 -4.94 -22.29
CA GLY A 110 -12.05 -6.27 -22.58
C GLY A 110 -11.21 -7.44 -22.05
N GLY A 111 -10.19 -7.19 -21.24
CA GLY A 111 -9.35 -8.20 -20.59
C GLY A 111 -10.01 -8.91 -19.40
N MET A 112 -11.17 -8.42 -18.93
CA MET A 112 -11.92 -9.02 -17.83
C MET A 112 -13.43 -8.80 -17.99
N SER A 113 -14.24 -9.82 -17.65
CA SER A 113 -15.70 -9.66 -17.64
C SER A 113 -16.14 -8.70 -16.54
N ALA A 114 -17.23 -7.95 -16.78
CA ALA A 114 -17.74 -6.98 -15.83
C ALA A 114 -18.13 -7.60 -14.48
N GLU A 115 -18.68 -8.80 -14.48
CA GLU A 115 -19.02 -9.56 -13.27
C GLU A 115 -17.77 -9.90 -12.45
N THR A 116 -16.73 -10.43 -13.09
CA THR A 116 -15.45 -10.74 -12.41
C THR A 116 -14.79 -9.49 -11.86
N GLY A 117 -14.82 -8.39 -12.64
CA GLY A 117 -14.31 -7.10 -12.23
C GLY A 117 -15.04 -6.53 -11.01
N ALA A 118 -16.38 -6.56 -11.02
CA ALA A 118 -17.20 -6.14 -9.90
C ALA A 118 -16.90 -6.96 -8.62
N MET A 119 -16.76 -8.27 -8.75
CA MET A 119 -16.38 -9.15 -7.63
C MET A 119 -15.00 -8.81 -7.06
N ARG A 120 -14.01 -8.51 -7.91
CA ARG A 120 -12.67 -8.08 -7.47
C ARG A 120 -12.70 -6.72 -6.80
N LEU A 121 -13.45 -5.76 -7.35
CA LEU A 121 -13.63 -4.43 -6.74
C LEU A 121 -14.30 -4.54 -5.38
N LEU A 122 -15.30 -5.42 -5.23
CA LEU A 122 -15.95 -5.68 -3.96
C LEU A 122 -14.98 -6.30 -2.94
N ALA A 123 -14.16 -7.28 -3.36
CA ALA A 123 -13.12 -7.85 -2.52
C ALA A 123 -12.10 -6.81 -2.05
N GLN A 124 -11.67 -5.92 -2.96
CA GLN A 124 -10.76 -4.82 -2.66
C GLN A 124 -11.37 -3.84 -1.65
N LEU A 125 -12.64 -3.46 -1.85
CA LEU A 125 -13.36 -2.57 -0.94
C LEU A 125 -13.47 -3.17 0.47
N ILE A 126 -13.89 -4.44 0.56
CA ILE A 126 -14.04 -5.12 1.85
C ILE A 126 -12.67 -5.29 2.51
N GLY A 127 -11.62 -5.65 1.74
CA GLY A 127 -10.25 -5.75 2.25
C GLY A 127 -9.73 -4.43 2.84
N ALA A 128 -9.96 -3.32 2.14
CA ALA A 128 -9.59 -1.99 2.60
C ALA A 128 -10.35 -1.57 3.87
N LEU A 129 -11.67 -1.81 3.91
CA LEU A 129 -12.50 -1.51 5.08
C LEU A 129 -12.11 -2.35 6.31
N CYS A 130 -11.90 -3.66 6.11
CA CYS A 130 -11.44 -4.56 7.16
C CYS A 130 -10.06 -4.13 7.67
N SER A 131 -9.13 -3.79 6.78
CA SER A 131 -7.81 -3.28 7.15
C SER A 131 -7.93 -2.05 8.04
N ARG A 132 -8.74 -1.07 7.65
CA ARG A 132 -8.97 0.15 8.43
C ARG A 132 -9.57 -0.14 9.80
N TYR A 133 -10.54 -1.05 9.89
CA TYR A 133 -11.14 -1.44 11.17
C TYR A 133 -10.15 -2.17 12.08
N CYS A 134 -9.44 -3.17 11.54
CA CYS A 134 -8.39 -3.89 12.26
C CYS A 134 -7.31 -2.93 12.76
N MET A 135 -6.93 -1.95 11.93
CA MET A 135 -5.95 -0.94 12.31
C MET A 135 -6.45 -0.07 13.46
N GLY A 136 -7.68 0.42 13.40
CA GLY A 136 -8.27 1.18 14.50
C GLY A 136 -8.31 0.39 15.81
N ALA A 137 -8.64 -0.90 15.75
CA ALA A 137 -8.62 -1.79 16.91
C ALA A 137 -7.20 -2.10 17.42
N LEU A 138 -6.22 -2.22 16.52
CA LEU A 138 -4.84 -2.51 16.89
C LEU A 138 -4.16 -1.26 17.48
N TRP A 139 -4.48 -0.09 16.94
CA TRP A 139 -4.00 1.18 17.46
C TRP A 139 -4.63 1.53 18.80
N SER A 140 -5.89 1.14 19.07
CA SER A 140 -6.49 1.34 20.40
C SER A 140 -5.82 0.54 21.52
N LEU A 141 -5.02 -0.48 21.19
CA LEU A 141 -4.19 -1.20 22.15
C LEU A 141 -2.95 -0.41 22.60
N GLY A 142 -2.64 0.73 21.95
CA GLY A 142 -1.56 1.62 22.37
C GLY A 142 -0.17 0.98 22.29
N LEU A 143 0.05 0.04 21.35
CA LEU A 143 1.31 -0.72 21.24
C LEU A 143 2.54 0.15 20.94
N THR A 144 2.33 1.38 20.42
CA THR A 144 3.36 2.39 20.20
C THR A 144 2.82 3.75 20.62
N LYS A 145 3.71 4.73 20.86
CA LYS A 145 3.29 6.09 21.23
C LYS A 145 2.45 6.79 20.14
N TYR A 146 2.57 6.33 18.89
CA TYR A 146 1.93 6.90 17.71
C TYR A 146 0.60 6.20 17.34
N HIS A 147 0.30 5.07 17.98
CA HIS A 147 -0.98 4.37 17.87
C HIS A 147 -2.08 5.11 18.63
N VAL A 148 -2.55 6.23 18.07
CA VAL A 148 -3.62 7.04 18.66
C VAL A 148 -4.93 6.75 17.95
N SER A 149 -5.93 6.26 18.70
CA SER A 149 -7.26 5.92 18.18
C SER A 149 -8.02 7.12 17.57
N GLU A 150 -7.65 8.36 17.91
CA GLU A 150 -8.24 9.59 17.37
C GLU A 150 -7.71 9.99 15.98
N ARG A 151 -6.78 9.22 15.41
CA ARG A 151 -6.31 9.48 14.05
C ARG A 151 -7.47 9.24 13.09
N SER A 152 -8.09 10.34 12.67
CA SER A 152 -9.17 10.34 11.69
C SER A 152 -8.69 9.66 10.42
N PHE A 153 -9.08 8.40 10.23
CA PHE A 153 -9.01 7.70 8.94
C PHE A 153 -9.93 8.34 7.88
N ALA A 154 -10.64 9.44 8.19
CA ALA A 154 -11.31 10.22 7.17
C ALA A 154 -10.27 10.72 6.17
N CYS A 155 -10.62 10.77 4.89
CA CYS A 155 -9.82 11.38 3.84
C CYS A 155 -9.65 12.87 4.18
N ARG A 156 -8.65 13.17 4.99
CA ARG A 156 -8.22 14.54 5.24
C ARG A 156 -7.32 14.88 4.08
N ASN A 157 -7.56 16.00 3.40
CA ASN A 157 -6.66 16.48 2.37
C ASN A 157 -5.34 16.85 3.09
N PRO A 158 -4.29 16.01 3.08
CA PRO A 158 -3.05 16.30 3.80
C PRO A 158 -2.28 17.39 3.05
N ILE A 159 -2.65 17.58 1.78
CA ILE A 159 -2.04 18.44 0.82
C ILE A 159 -2.67 19.83 0.98
N GLN A 160 -1.87 20.78 1.44
CA GLN A 160 -2.20 22.20 1.44
C GLN A 160 -2.14 22.81 0.01
N VAL A 161 -2.63 22.09 -1.00
CA VAL A 161 -2.70 22.56 -2.39
C VAL A 161 -4.11 22.49 -2.92
N ASP A 162 -4.38 23.29 -3.94
CA ASP A 162 -5.66 23.33 -4.60
C ASP A 162 -6.07 21.96 -5.15
N LEU A 163 -7.33 21.58 -4.89
CA LEU A 163 -7.90 20.30 -5.30
C LEU A 163 -7.64 19.95 -6.79
N PRO A 164 -7.78 20.87 -7.77
CA PRO A 164 -7.47 20.59 -9.17
C PRO A 164 -6.01 20.19 -9.41
N LYS A 165 -5.07 20.81 -8.67
CA LYS A 165 -3.65 20.52 -8.79
C LYS A 165 -3.33 19.11 -8.28
N ALA A 166 -3.87 18.74 -7.11
CA ALA A 166 -3.74 17.40 -6.57
C ALA A 166 -4.33 16.34 -7.53
N VAL A 167 -5.50 16.61 -8.12
CA VAL A 167 -6.12 15.71 -9.11
C VAL A 167 -5.23 15.50 -10.33
N ILE A 168 -4.60 16.56 -10.86
CA ILE A 168 -3.70 16.45 -12.02
C ILE A 168 -2.46 15.63 -11.68
N ILE A 169 -1.84 15.87 -10.51
CA ILE A 169 -0.66 15.13 -10.07
C ILE A 169 -0.98 13.64 -9.95
N GLU A 170 -2.05 13.29 -9.22
CA GLU A 170 -2.49 11.89 -9.06
C GLU A 170 -2.86 11.23 -10.39
N ALA A 171 -3.47 11.97 -11.32
CA ALA A 171 -3.82 11.46 -12.64
C ALA A 171 -2.57 11.17 -13.49
N VAL A 172 -1.58 12.07 -13.49
CA VAL A 172 -0.31 11.89 -14.20
C VAL A 172 0.50 10.74 -13.60
N SER A 173 0.64 10.69 -12.27
CA SER A 173 1.34 9.62 -11.57
C SER A 173 0.66 8.25 -11.82
N SER A 174 -0.66 8.20 -11.75
CA SER A 174 -1.44 7.00 -12.11
C SER A 174 -1.23 6.59 -13.56
N PHE A 175 -1.25 7.54 -14.50
CA PHE A 175 -1.03 7.26 -15.92
C PHE A 175 0.37 6.69 -16.19
N ILE A 176 1.40 7.28 -15.60
CA ILE A 176 2.79 6.81 -15.70
C ILE A 176 2.90 5.38 -15.15
N PHE A 177 2.35 5.13 -13.96
CA PHE A 177 2.37 3.82 -13.34
C PHE A 177 1.69 2.74 -14.19
N HIS A 178 0.48 3.00 -14.68
CA HIS A 178 -0.27 2.02 -15.49
C HIS A 178 0.38 1.80 -16.87
N SER A 179 0.95 2.86 -17.48
CA SER A 179 1.70 2.75 -18.73
C SER A 179 2.94 1.86 -18.55
N ALA A 180 3.70 2.06 -17.46
CA ALA A 180 4.85 1.23 -17.12
C ALA A 180 4.44 -0.22 -16.82
N LEU A 181 3.31 -0.44 -16.14
CA LEU A 181 2.78 -1.77 -15.86
C LEU A 181 2.47 -2.54 -17.14
N LEU A 182 1.90 -1.88 -18.15
CA LEU A 182 1.63 -2.46 -19.46
C LEU A 182 2.92 -2.69 -20.25
N HIS A 183 3.87 -1.74 -20.23
CA HIS A 183 5.12 -1.85 -20.97
C HIS A 183 6.05 -2.92 -20.42
N PHE A 184 6.10 -3.11 -19.09
CA PHE A 184 6.98 -4.07 -18.45
C PHE A 184 6.41 -5.51 -18.41
N GLN A 185 5.31 -5.80 -19.11
CA GLN A 185 4.79 -7.17 -19.17
C GLN A 185 5.76 -8.15 -19.86
N GLU A 186 6.56 -7.68 -20.81
CA GLU A 186 7.54 -8.49 -21.56
C GLU A 186 8.87 -8.69 -20.80
N VAL A 187 9.08 -7.96 -19.70
CA VAL A 187 10.29 -8.02 -18.88
C VAL A 187 10.21 -9.18 -17.89
N ARG A 188 11.36 -9.81 -17.59
CA ARG A 188 11.47 -10.87 -16.56
C ARG A 188 10.79 -10.44 -15.25
N THR A 189 9.96 -11.31 -14.69
CA THR A 189 9.10 -11.00 -13.53
C THR A 189 9.87 -10.43 -12.33
N LYS A 190 11.06 -10.97 -12.03
CA LYS A 190 11.90 -10.45 -10.93
C LYS A 190 12.33 -9.01 -11.18
N LEU A 191 12.81 -8.72 -12.40
CA LEU A 191 13.24 -7.37 -12.77
C LEU A 191 12.06 -6.40 -12.84
N ARG A 192 10.90 -6.85 -13.35
CA ARG A 192 9.66 -6.07 -13.38
C ARG A 192 9.26 -5.58 -11.99
N ILE A 193 9.35 -6.43 -10.96
CA ILE A 193 8.99 -6.05 -9.59
C ILE A 193 9.93 -4.96 -9.06
N HIS A 194 11.23 -5.07 -9.32
CA HIS A 194 12.19 -4.02 -8.95
C HIS A 194 11.95 -2.71 -9.68
N LEU A 195 11.65 -2.76 -10.99
CA LEU A 195 11.36 -1.56 -11.79
C LEU A 195 10.08 -0.87 -11.32
N LEU A 196 9.01 -1.63 -11.06
CA LEU A 196 7.75 -1.06 -10.56
C LEU A 196 7.90 -0.49 -9.16
N SER A 197 8.63 -1.16 -8.27
CA SER A 197 8.91 -0.62 -6.93
C SER A 197 9.73 0.68 -6.99
N ALA A 198 10.77 0.71 -7.83
CA ALA A 198 11.55 1.93 -8.06
C ALA A 198 10.69 3.06 -8.63
N LEU A 199 9.78 2.75 -9.57
CA LEU A 199 8.86 3.71 -10.15
C LEU A 199 7.88 4.27 -9.11
N ILE A 200 7.26 3.42 -8.29
CA ILE A 200 6.38 3.87 -7.20
C ILE A 200 7.15 4.82 -6.26
N THR A 201 8.37 4.43 -5.88
CA THR A 201 9.22 5.25 -5.00
C THR A 201 9.57 6.59 -5.62
N PHE A 202 9.87 6.61 -6.93
CA PHE A 202 10.14 7.83 -7.68
C PHE A 202 8.91 8.74 -7.77
N LEU A 203 7.73 8.18 -8.05
CA LEU A 203 6.47 8.94 -8.10
C LEU A 203 6.17 9.56 -6.73
N VAL A 204 6.30 8.80 -5.64
CA VAL A 204 6.13 9.31 -4.27
C VAL A 204 7.11 10.45 -3.99
N TYR A 205 8.38 10.33 -4.38
CA TYR A 205 9.36 11.41 -4.24
C TYR A 205 8.98 12.66 -5.05
N ALA A 206 8.59 12.48 -6.31
CA ALA A 206 8.21 13.58 -7.19
C ALA A 206 6.97 14.32 -6.69
N ASP A 207 5.95 13.57 -6.24
CA ASP A 207 4.73 14.13 -5.68
C ASP A 207 5.05 14.95 -4.41
N LEU A 208 5.88 14.41 -3.50
CA LEU A 208 6.33 15.11 -2.30
C LEU A 208 7.10 16.41 -2.61
N ASP A 209 7.99 16.40 -3.61
CA ASP A 209 8.75 17.59 -4.01
C ASP A 209 7.82 18.68 -4.58
N ILE A 210 6.89 18.30 -5.46
CA ILE A 210 5.89 19.23 -6.02
C ILE A 210 5.01 19.84 -4.92
N TYR A 211 4.64 19.05 -3.92
CA TYR A 211 3.86 19.56 -2.78
C TYR A 211 4.67 20.53 -1.91
N ASN A 212 5.95 20.25 -1.65
CA ASN A 212 6.82 21.10 -0.82
C ASN A 212 7.23 22.42 -1.47
N GLN A 213 7.35 22.48 -2.81
CA GLN A 213 7.69 23.72 -3.53
C GLN A 213 6.64 24.84 -3.43
N ASN A 214 5.46 24.59 -2.84
CA ASN A 214 4.37 25.58 -2.70
C ASN A 214 4.16 26.09 -1.26
N LEU A 215 5.00 25.66 -0.32
CA LEU A 215 5.01 26.09 1.08
C LEU A 215 6.08 27.16 1.38
N GLY A 216 6.77 27.65 0.34
CA GLY A 216 7.79 28.71 0.41
C GLY A 216 7.32 30.02 -0.20
#